data_AF-A0A2U7P2I4-F1
#
_entry.id   AF-A0A2U7P2I4-F1
#
_cell.length_a   1.000
_cell.length_b   1.000
_cell.length_c   1.000
_cell.angle_alpha   90.00
_cell.angle_beta   90.00
_cell.angle_gamma   90.00
#
_symmetry.space_group_name_H-M   'P 1'
#
loop_
_entity.id
_entity.type
_entity.pdbx_description
1 polymer ?
#
loop_
_entity_poly.entity_id
_entity_poly.type
_entity_poly.pdbx_seq_one_letter_code
_entity_poly.pdbx_strand_id
1 'polypeptide(L)'
;MRKTEKISPSELIYQKLSEEKILEKIDYSDFVKICLEFVEYFIFPFSDRELDSYIDYSKDFLWGRIDEKQILRYQKEAFDDFGNITDEHEKAIQAVICLCLNYKFLTEAHSKWKTESKNPIGFKSITHYTLDSIPTFLHYIEAVDGKLCEYFYEYLKVYIKNK
;
A
#
# COMPACT_ATOMS: atom_id res chain seq x y z
N MET A 1 9.39 1.79 -35.41
CA MET A 1 8.42 1.00 -34.62
C MET A 1 8.38 1.59 -33.21
N ARG A 2 7.24 2.13 -32.76
CA ARG A 2 7.06 2.47 -31.35
C ARG A 2 7.05 1.13 -30.59
N LYS A 3 7.97 0.95 -29.65
CA LYS A 3 7.87 -0.16 -28.68
C LYS A 3 6.56 0.08 -27.93
N THR A 4 5.58 -0.77 -28.10
CA THR A 4 4.45 -0.83 -27.17
C THR A 4 5.04 -1.23 -25.83
N GLU A 5 5.07 -0.29 -24.88
CA GLU A 5 5.47 -0.56 -23.51
C GLU A 5 4.55 -1.65 -22.95
N LYS A 6 5.16 -2.70 -22.40
CA LYS A 6 4.41 -3.79 -21.77
C LYS A 6 3.88 -3.25 -20.45
N ILE A 7 2.56 -3.10 -20.36
CA ILE A 7 1.85 -2.66 -19.14
C ILE A 7 2.22 -3.64 -18.00
N SER A 8 2.56 -3.10 -16.83
CA SER A 8 2.90 -3.93 -15.67
C SER A 8 1.64 -4.59 -15.06
N PRO A 9 1.78 -5.71 -14.34
CA PRO A 9 0.70 -6.28 -13.53
C PRO A 9 -0.01 -5.26 -12.63
N SER A 10 0.75 -4.41 -11.91
CA SER A 10 0.18 -3.37 -11.05
C SER A 10 -0.66 -2.35 -11.83
N GLU A 11 -0.17 -1.87 -12.97
CA GLU A 11 -0.89 -0.93 -13.85
C GLU A 11 -2.17 -1.56 -14.39
N LEU A 12 -2.11 -2.81 -14.83
CA LEU A 12 -3.25 -3.55 -15.36
C LEU A 12 -4.34 -3.71 -14.29
N ILE A 13 -3.96 -4.10 -13.08
CA ILE A 13 -4.91 -4.27 -11.98
C ILE A 13 -5.50 -2.93 -11.54
N TYR A 14 -4.70 -1.88 -11.46
CA TYR A 14 -5.20 -0.55 -11.13
C TYR A 14 -6.24 -0.05 -12.16
N GLN A 15 -6.01 -0.30 -13.46
CA GLN A 15 -6.99 0.00 -14.51
C GLN A 15 -8.29 -0.77 -14.29
N LYS A 16 -8.24 -2.09 -14.05
CA LYS A 16 -9.44 -2.91 -13.75
C LYS A 16 -10.21 -2.38 -12.53
N LEU A 17 -9.52 -2.09 -11.43
CA LEU A 17 -10.12 -1.56 -10.20
C LEU A 17 -10.84 -0.22 -10.43
N SER A 18 -10.25 0.62 -11.29
CA SER A 18 -10.82 1.92 -11.68
C SER A 18 -12.03 1.78 -12.59
N GLU A 19 -11.95 0.92 -13.63
CA GLU A 19 -13.05 0.66 -14.57
C GLU A 19 -14.27 0.05 -13.87
N GLU A 20 -14.05 -0.86 -12.92
CA GLU A 20 -15.11 -1.51 -12.14
C GLU A 20 -15.60 -0.66 -10.95
N LYS A 21 -15.01 0.52 -10.75
CA LYS A 21 -15.30 1.43 -9.62
C LYS A 21 -15.25 0.71 -8.28
N ILE A 22 -14.31 -0.22 -8.12
CA ILE A 22 -14.10 -0.96 -6.88
C ILE A 22 -13.62 -0.01 -5.79
N LEU A 23 -12.72 0.91 -6.15
CA LEU A 23 -12.11 1.87 -5.23
C LEU A 23 -13.11 2.88 -4.66
N GLU A 24 -14.20 3.18 -5.38
CA GLU A 24 -15.27 4.06 -4.90
C GLU A 24 -16.14 3.39 -3.81
N LYS A 25 -16.04 2.06 -3.64
CA LYS A 25 -16.86 1.27 -2.72
C LYS A 25 -16.17 1.00 -1.37
N ILE A 26 -14.91 1.42 -1.22
CA ILE A 26 -14.08 1.14 -0.05
C ILE A 26 -13.59 2.48 0.51
N ASP A 27 -13.81 2.72 1.79
CA ASP A 27 -13.19 3.86 2.46
C ASP A 27 -11.69 3.59 2.71
N TYR A 28 -10.91 4.65 2.90
CA TYR A 28 -9.47 4.49 3.04
C TYR A 28 -9.08 3.67 4.28
N SER A 29 -9.83 3.79 5.38
CA SER A 29 -9.55 3.05 6.60
C SER A 29 -9.71 1.54 6.39
N ASP A 30 -10.74 1.13 5.68
CA ASP A 30 -10.98 -0.24 5.29
C ASP A 30 -9.96 -0.72 4.26
N PHE A 31 -9.56 0.12 3.29
CA PHE A 31 -8.48 -0.21 2.36
C PHE A 31 -7.18 -0.55 3.10
N VAL A 32 -6.77 0.28 4.07
CA VAL A 32 -5.55 0.03 4.86
C VAL A 32 -5.66 -1.30 5.61
N LYS A 33 -6.79 -1.58 6.27
CA LYS A 33 -6.99 -2.86 6.97
C LYS A 33 -6.90 -4.06 6.03
N ILE A 34 -7.54 -3.97 4.86
CA ILE A 34 -7.48 -4.99 3.81
C ILE A 34 -6.04 -5.22 3.37
N CYS A 35 -5.25 -4.16 3.16
CA CYS A 35 -3.83 -4.31 2.83
C CYS A 35 -3.06 -5.06 3.93
N LEU A 36 -3.27 -4.71 5.20
CA LEU A 36 -2.60 -5.38 6.33
C LEU A 36 -2.96 -6.86 6.40
N GLU A 37 -4.26 -7.20 6.29
CA GLU A 37 -4.72 -8.59 6.25
C GLU A 37 -4.14 -9.34 5.04
N PHE A 38 -4.13 -8.71 3.86
CA PHE A 38 -3.58 -9.31 2.67
C PHE A 38 -2.08 -9.62 2.82
N VAL A 39 -1.30 -8.72 3.41
CA VAL A 39 0.13 -8.96 3.66
C VAL A 39 0.33 -10.17 4.58
N GLU A 40 -0.43 -10.23 5.67
CA GLU A 40 -0.35 -11.32 6.65
C GLU A 40 -0.68 -12.69 6.03
N TYR A 41 -1.75 -12.78 5.22
CA TYR A 41 -2.20 -14.05 4.65
C TYR A 41 -1.49 -14.46 3.37
N PHE A 42 -1.04 -13.51 2.54
CA PHE A 42 -0.55 -13.79 1.20
C PHE A 42 0.92 -13.43 0.98
N ILE A 43 1.54 -12.57 1.81
CA ILE A 43 2.93 -12.15 1.61
C ILE A 43 3.85 -12.80 2.64
N PHE A 44 3.47 -12.84 3.92
CA PHE A 44 4.30 -13.49 4.95
C PHE A 44 4.69 -14.93 4.63
N PRO A 45 3.83 -15.78 4.01
CA PRO A 45 4.23 -17.14 3.63
C PRO A 45 5.38 -17.22 2.62
N PHE A 46 5.80 -16.10 2.01
CA PHE A 46 6.97 -16.04 1.12
C PHE A 46 8.29 -15.78 1.85
N SER A 47 8.26 -15.51 3.17
CA SER A 47 9.45 -15.24 3.98
C SER A 47 9.71 -16.35 4.99
N ASP A 48 10.98 -16.60 5.27
CA ASP A 48 11.42 -17.49 6.35
C ASP A 48 11.62 -16.74 7.68
N ARG A 49 11.34 -15.43 7.72
CA ARG A 49 11.52 -14.57 8.91
C ARG A 49 10.25 -14.51 9.75
N GLU A 50 10.41 -14.20 11.03
CA GLU A 50 9.31 -13.82 11.91
C GLU A 50 8.91 -12.36 11.65
N LEU A 51 7.77 -12.14 11.00
CA LEU A 51 7.31 -10.83 10.54
C LEU A 51 6.06 -10.31 11.28
N ASP A 52 5.39 -11.18 12.04
CA ASP A 52 4.08 -10.94 12.66
C ASP A 52 4.02 -9.63 13.46
N SER A 53 5.08 -9.36 14.23
CA SER A 53 5.15 -8.16 15.07
C SER A 53 4.97 -6.86 14.28
N TYR A 54 5.42 -6.80 13.03
CA TYR A 54 5.36 -5.57 12.24
C TYR A 54 3.93 -5.20 11.84
N ILE A 55 3.12 -6.18 11.43
CA ILE A 55 1.71 -5.92 11.10
C ILE A 55 0.90 -5.67 12.38
N ASP A 56 1.24 -6.33 13.48
CA ASP A 56 0.62 -6.08 14.78
C ASP A 56 0.84 -4.64 15.26
N TYR A 57 2.04 -4.06 15.05
CA TYR A 57 2.27 -2.64 15.36
C TYR A 57 1.35 -1.71 14.56
N SER A 58 1.15 -1.98 13.26
CA SER A 58 0.22 -1.22 12.43
C SER A 58 -1.22 -1.35 12.93
N LYS A 59 -1.67 -2.56 13.27
CA LYS A 59 -3.01 -2.82 13.83
C LYS A 59 -3.20 -2.12 15.17
N ASP A 60 -2.23 -2.22 16.07
CA ASP A 60 -2.26 -1.58 17.38
C ASP A 60 -2.31 -0.05 17.26
N PHE A 61 -1.59 0.53 16.30
CA PHE A 61 -1.67 1.96 16.01
C PHE A 61 -3.06 2.36 15.51
N LEU A 62 -3.63 1.61 14.55
CA LEU A 62 -4.99 1.86 14.03
C LEU A 62 -6.07 1.70 15.11
N TRP A 63 -5.83 0.88 16.13
CA TRP A 63 -6.71 0.72 17.29
C TRP A 63 -6.43 1.70 18.43
N GLY A 64 -5.46 2.61 18.27
CA GLY A 64 -5.10 3.61 19.29
C GLY A 64 -4.44 3.03 20.54
N ARG A 65 -3.87 1.81 20.45
CA ARG A 65 -3.13 1.16 21.54
C ARG A 65 -1.69 1.65 21.63
N ILE A 66 -1.13 2.13 20.51
CA ILE A 66 0.16 2.81 20.46
C ILE A 66 0.02 4.17 19.78
N ASP A 67 0.89 5.10 20.14
CA ASP A 67 0.87 6.48 19.64
C ASP A 67 1.74 6.71 18.39
N GLU A 68 1.71 7.95 17.87
CA GLU A 68 2.52 8.37 16.72
C GLU A 68 4.03 8.17 16.96
N LYS A 69 4.52 8.45 18.17
CA LYS A 69 5.94 8.31 18.49
C LYS A 69 6.36 6.84 18.44
N GLN A 70 5.51 5.94 18.90
CA GLN A 70 5.74 4.51 18.85
C GLN A 70 5.76 3.99 17.40
N ILE A 71 4.77 4.35 16.57
CA ILE A 71 4.74 3.87 15.17
C ILE A 71 5.90 4.45 14.33
N LEU A 72 6.35 5.69 14.60
CA LEU A 72 7.54 6.26 13.95
C LEU A 72 8.83 5.54 14.36
N ARG A 73 8.91 5.06 15.61
CA ARG A 73 10.03 4.21 16.06
C ARG A 73 10.05 2.88 15.30
N TYR A 74 8.92 2.19 15.23
CA TYR A 74 8.83 0.89 14.53
C TYR A 74 9.09 1.00 13.02
N GLN A 75 8.69 2.11 12.39
CA GLN A 75 9.08 2.40 11.00
C GLN A 75 10.60 2.49 10.82
N LYS A 76 11.28 3.15 11.76
CA LYS A 76 12.73 3.27 11.71
C LYS A 76 13.39 1.90 11.86
N GLU A 77 12.94 1.09 12.82
CA GLU A 77 13.44 -0.27 13.03
C GLU A 77 13.27 -1.13 11.76
N ALA A 78 12.08 -1.11 11.14
CA ALA A 78 11.84 -1.83 9.88
C ALA A 78 12.70 -1.33 8.71
N PHE A 79 13.02 -0.03 8.66
CA PHE A 79 13.90 0.54 7.64
C PHE A 79 15.37 0.19 7.87
N ASP A 80 15.82 0.17 9.13
CA ASP A 80 17.16 -0.27 9.49
C ASP A 80 17.34 -1.76 9.12
N ASP A 81 16.33 -2.60 9.37
CA ASP A 81 16.28 -4.00 8.91
C ASP A 81 16.37 -4.11 7.38
N PHE A 82 15.64 -3.29 6.63
CA PHE A 82 15.71 -3.25 5.17
C PHE A 82 17.13 -3.03 4.65
N GLY A 83 17.92 -2.19 5.32
CA GLY A 83 19.31 -1.92 4.98
C GLY A 83 20.25 -3.12 5.17
N ASN A 84 19.86 -4.07 6.03
CA ASN A 84 20.66 -5.25 6.39
C ASN A 84 20.30 -6.50 5.57
N ILE A 85 19.20 -6.49 4.83
CA ILE A 85 18.77 -7.63 4.01
C ILE A 85 19.53 -7.66 2.69
N THR A 86 20.18 -8.80 2.43
CA THR A 86 20.94 -9.04 1.19
C THR A 86 20.17 -9.83 0.14
N ASP A 87 19.19 -10.64 0.56
CA ASP A 87 18.34 -11.38 -0.36
C ASP A 87 17.29 -10.44 -0.96
N GLU A 88 17.23 -10.37 -2.30
CA GLU A 88 16.36 -9.40 -2.99
C GLU A 88 14.87 -9.72 -2.81
N HIS A 89 14.50 -10.99 -2.63
CA HIS A 89 13.11 -11.37 -2.41
C HIS A 89 12.66 -10.97 -1.00
N GLU A 90 13.45 -11.28 0.01
CA GLU A 90 13.24 -10.81 1.40
C GLU A 90 13.23 -9.29 1.49
N LYS A 91 14.05 -8.62 0.68
CA LYS A 91 14.09 -7.16 0.62
C LYS A 91 12.80 -6.59 0.01
N ALA A 92 12.24 -7.23 -1.01
CA ALA A 92 10.93 -6.87 -1.56
C ALA A 92 9.83 -7.04 -0.49
N ILE A 93 9.83 -8.15 0.26
CA ILE A 93 8.89 -8.40 1.36
C ILE A 93 9.02 -7.31 2.43
N GLN A 94 10.26 -6.99 2.86
CA GLN A 94 10.52 -5.92 3.82
C GLN A 94 10.08 -4.55 3.31
N ALA A 95 10.17 -4.29 2.00
CA ALA A 95 9.66 -3.05 1.41
C ALA A 95 8.15 -2.91 1.62
N VAL A 96 7.39 -4.01 1.46
CA VAL A 96 5.94 -4.02 1.73
C VAL A 96 5.67 -3.74 3.22
N ILE A 97 6.44 -4.36 4.12
CA ILE A 97 6.33 -4.13 5.57
C ILE A 97 6.58 -2.65 5.93
N CYS A 98 7.63 -2.05 5.38
CA CYS A 98 7.93 -0.63 5.55
C CYS A 98 6.78 0.26 5.08
N LEU A 99 6.10 -0.09 3.98
CA LEU A 99 4.90 0.61 3.52
C LEU A 99 3.75 0.45 4.53
N CYS A 100 3.50 -0.78 5.00
CA CYS A 100 2.43 -1.08 5.96
C CYS A 100 2.63 -0.43 7.33
N LEU A 101 3.87 -0.14 7.74
CA LEU A 101 4.18 0.61 8.95
C LEU A 101 4.16 2.12 8.73
N ASN A 102 4.21 2.59 7.48
CA ASN A 102 4.37 4.00 7.16
C ASN A 102 3.21 4.83 7.72
N TYR A 103 3.52 5.84 8.53
CA TYR A 103 2.51 6.67 9.19
C TYR A 103 1.54 7.31 8.19
N LYS A 104 2.04 7.76 7.03
CA LYS A 104 1.21 8.40 6.01
C LYS A 104 0.28 7.41 5.32
N PHE A 105 0.75 6.18 5.12
CA PHE A 105 -0.09 5.08 4.60
C PHE A 105 -1.16 4.69 5.63
N LEU A 106 -0.84 4.68 6.92
CA LEU A 106 -1.78 4.27 7.97
C LEU A 106 -2.87 5.29 8.30
N THR A 107 -2.56 6.60 8.25
CA THR A 107 -3.43 7.63 8.84
C THR A 107 -4.25 8.44 7.87
N GLU A 108 -4.07 8.26 6.56
CA GLU A 108 -4.65 9.19 5.59
C GLU A 108 -4.24 10.67 5.88
N ALA A 109 -3.25 10.94 6.74
CA ALA A 109 -3.03 12.28 7.32
C ALA A 109 -2.60 13.33 6.28
N HIS A 110 -2.39 12.92 5.03
CA HIS A 110 -2.22 13.79 3.86
C HIS A 110 -3.15 13.48 2.68
N SER A 111 -4.14 12.60 2.82
CA SER A 111 -5.11 12.23 1.78
C SER A 111 -6.45 12.97 1.89
N LYS A 112 -6.65 13.80 2.94
CA LYS A 112 -7.73 14.79 2.92
C LYS A 112 -7.46 15.87 1.87
N TRP A 113 -7.96 15.61 0.67
CA TRP A 113 -8.28 16.63 -0.32
C TRP A 113 -9.12 17.72 0.35
N LYS A 114 -8.52 18.87 0.62
CA LYS A 114 -9.27 20.12 0.50
C LYS A 114 -9.32 20.44 -0.99
N THR A 115 -10.31 19.92 -1.69
CA THR A 115 -10.79 20.55 -2.92
C THR A 115 -11.43 21.89 -2.54
N GLU A 116 -10.62 22.89 -2.23
CA GLU A 116 -11.03 24.26 -2.50
C GLU A 116 -10.60 24.55 -3.94
N SER A 117 -11.54 24.44 -4.87
CA SER A 117 -11.38 25.06 -6.19
C SER A 117 -11.36 26.57 -5.98
N LYS A 118 -10.18 27.13 -5.73
CA LYS A 118 -9.93 28.53 -6.05
C LYS A 118 -9.01 28.50 -7.25
N ASN A 119 -9.62 28.72 -8.41
CA ASN A 119 -8.92 29.27 -9.54
C ASN A 119 -8.62 30.74 -9.21
N PRO A 120 -7.35 31.11 -9.02
CA PRO A 120 -6.90 32.37 -9.55
C PRO A 120 -5.76 32.10 -10.54
N ILE A 121 -6.10 32.23 -11.81
CA ILE A 121 -5.26 32.84 -12.84
C ILE A 121 -3.84 32.24 -12.98
N GLY A 122 -3.69 31.39 -14.00
CA GLY A 122 -2.54 31.53 -14.90
C GLY A 122 -1.27 30.75 -14.60
N PHE A 123 -1.25 29.80 -13.67
CA PHE A 123 -0.12 28.87 -13.51
C PHE A 123 -0.48 27.47 -13.98
N LYS A 124 0.36 26.89 -14.85
CA LYS A 124 0.36 25.44 -15.13
C LYS A 124 0.35 24.72 -13.80
N SER A 125 -0.67 23.91 -13.56
CA SER A 125 -0.75 23.02 -12.41
C SER A 125 0.53 22.20 -12.35
N ILE A 126 1.38 22.48 -11.38
CA ILE A 126 2.48 21.57 -11.06
C ILE A 126 1.83 20.48 -10.22
N THR A 127 1.48 19.38 -10.88
CA THR A 127 0.94 18.17 -10.25
C THR A 127 2.00 17.64 -9.30
N HIS A 128 1.81 17.86 -8.00
CA HIS A 128 2.65 17.26 -6.98
C HIS A 128 2.05 15.90 -6.63
N TYR A 129 2.71 14.84 -7.07
CA TYR A 129 2.29 13.45 -6.85
C TYR A 129 2.37 13.08 -5.36
N THR A 130 1.24 13.11 -4.67
CA THR A 130 1.04 12.36 -3.43
C THR A 130 0.86 10.89 -3.81
N LEU A 131 1.62 9.99 -3.17
CA LEU A 131 1.54 8.53 -3.35
C LEU A 131 0.08 8.09 -3.54
N ASP A 132 -0.27 7.64 -4.74
CA ASP A 132 -1.54 6.99 -4.95
C ASP A 132 -1.42 5.64 -4.23
N SER A 133 -2.01 5.54 -3.03
CA SER A 133 -1.70 4.46 -2.06
C SER A 133 -1.99 3.08 -2.64
N ILE A 134 -2.96 2.99 -3.55
CA ILE A 134 -3.33 1.77 -4.25
C ILE A 134 -2.28 1.38 -5.31
N PRO A 135 -1.93 2.23 -6.31
CA PRO A 135 -0.81 1.95 -7.20
C PRO A 135 0.50 1.67 -6.48
N THR A 136 0.76 2.37 -5.38
CA THR A 136 1.94 2.13 -4.55
C THR A 136 1.88 0.71 -3.99
N PHE A 137 0.81 0.35 -3.27
CA PHE A 137 0.69 -0.99 -2.70
C PHE A 137 0.81 -2.08 -3.77
N LEU A 138 0.12 -1.93 -4.91
CA LEU A 138 0.21 -2.86 -6.04
C LEU A 138 1.65 -2.99 -6.57
N HIS A 139 2.38 -1.90 -6.70
CA HIS A 139 3.78 -1.93 -7.15
C HIS A 139 4.68 -2.69 -6.17
N TYR A 140 4.48 -2.49 -4.86
CA TYR A 140 5.27 -3.15 -3.83
C TYR A 140 5.00 -4.66 -3.77
N ILE A 141 3.74 -5.10 -3.89
CA ILE A 141 3.42 -6.53 -3.91
C ILE A 141 3.83 -7.19 -5.24
N GLU A 142 3.80 -6.45 -6.36
CA GLU A 142 4.32 -6.94 -7.65
C GLU A 142 5.80 -7.29 -7.57
N ALA A 143 6.58 -6.49 -6.83
CA ALA A 143 8.01 -6.73 -6.64
C ALA A 143 8.31 -8.01 -5.85
N VAL A 144 7.35 -8.48 -5.03
CA VAL A 144 7.44 -9.77 -4.34
C VAL A 144 7.10 -10.91 -5.32
N ASP A 145 5.91 -10.87 -5.92
CA ASP A 145 5.46 -11.77 -6.99
C ASP A 145 4.35 -11.09 -7.80
N GLY A 146 4.52 -10.99 -9.13
CA GLY A 146 3.54 -10.36 -10.02
C GLY A 146 2.14 -11.00 -9.98
N LYS A 147 1.98 -12.23 -9.48
CA LYS A 147 0.68 -12.87 -9.25
C LYS A 147 -0.10 -12.26 -8.09
N LEU A 148 0.58 -11.63 -7.13
CA LEU A 148 -0.05 -11.03 -5.95
C LEU A 148 -1.00 -9.88 -6.34
N CYS A 149 -0.76 -9.19 -7.44
CA CYS A 149 -1.68 -8.17 -7.96
C CYS A 149 -3.06 -8.75 -8.32
N GLU A 150 -3.10 -9.89 -9.03
CA GLU A 150 -4.36 -10.57 -9.35
C GLU A 150 -5.02 -11.15 -8.10
N TYR A 151 -4.23 -11.69 -7.16
CA TYR A 151 -4.78 -12.18 -5.87
C TYR A 151 -5.38 -11.06 -5.05
N PHE A 152 -4.75 -9.89 -5.00
CA PHE A 152 -5.28 -8.72 -4.30
C PHE A 152 -6.58 -8.22 -4.94
N TYR A 153 -6.66 -8.19 -6.27
CA TYR A 153 -7.88 -7.85 -6.99
C TYR A 153 -9.04 -8.81 -6.65
N GLU A 154 -8.80 -10.12 -6.68
CA GLU A 154 -9.83 -11.11 -6.31
C GLU A 154 -10.21 -11.02 -4.83
N TYR A 155 -9.24 -10.77 -3.95
CA TYR A 155 -9.47 -10.56 -2.53
C TYR A 155 -10.39 -9.35 -2.28
N LEU A 156 -10.14 -8.21 -2.94
CA LEU A 156 -10.99 -7.02 -2.85
C LEU A 156 -12.43 -7.28 -3.32
N LYS A 157 -12.61 -8.06 -4.39
CA LYS A 157 -13.94 -8.43 -4.90
C LYS A 157 -14.73 -9.26 -3.91
N VAL A 158 -14.09 -10.24 -3.28
CA VAL A 158 -14.71 -11.07 -2.24
C VAL A 158 -15.07 -10.21 -1.03
N TYR A 159 -14.16 -9.33 -0.59
CA TYR A 159 -14.40 -8.42 0.54
C TYR A 159 -15.64 -7.54 0.29
N ILE A 160 -15.73 -6.88 -0.86
CA ILE A 160 -16.88 -6.03 -1.20
C ILE A 160 -18.18 -6.81 -1.26
N LYS A 161 -18.16 -8.04 -1.79
CA LYS A 161 -19.38 -8.87 -1.89
C LYS A 161 -19.94 -9.27 -0.53
N ASN A 162 -19.08 -9.38 0.49
CA ASN A 162 -19.44 -9.83 1.83
C ASN A 162 -19.74 -8.68 2.80
N LYS A 163 -19.61 -7.42 2.36
CA LYS A 163 -19.96 -6.22 3.13
C LYS A 163 -21.42 -5.81 2.87
#